data_AF-A0A6G2V601-F1
#
_entry.id   AF-A0A6G2V601-F1
#
_cell.length_a   1.000
_cell.length_b   1.000
_cell.length_c   1.000
_cell.angle_alpha   90.00
_cell.angle_beta   90.00
_cell.angle_gamma   90.00
#
_symmetry.space_group_name_H-M   'P 1'
#
loop_
_entity.id
_entity.type
_entity.pdbx_description
1 polymer ?
#
loop_
_entity_poly.entity_id
_entity_poly.type
_entity_poly.pdbx_seq_one_letter_code
_entity_poly.pdbx_strand_id
1 'polypeptide(L)'
;MNDDPLLARARRLWETLAGVPVPSAPDGGSVVVTAPASALCPPAWVGTVLLGDTALVTAPTDAAADEVRRALKAVPTRELTEPEAVRRELPVADVLGPATLAYLSPGDFRPYEPPGITVTTLPADDPELLRLLAAVSEEDAGECGLDEITSPAFVVREDATGLIAAAGYEDWPGDTAHLCVLTAPGA
;
A
#
# COMPACT_ATOMS: atom_id res chain seq x y z
N MET A 1 4.28 11.95 25.53
CA MET A 1 3.61 10.99 24.64
C MET A 1 4.71 10.10 24.09
N ASN A 2 4.59 8.79 24.26
CA ASN A 2 5.60 7.87 23.75
C ASN A 2 5.24 7.63 22.29
N ASP A 3 5.82 8.41 21.38
CA ASP A 3 5.59 8.21 19.95
C ASP A 3 6.08 6.81 19.60
N ASP A 4 5.15 5.94 19.22
CA ASP A 4 5.48 4.60 18.74
C ASP A 4 6.48 4.74 17.57
N PRO A 5 7.72 4.23 17.72
CA PRO A 5 8.75 4.41 16.71
C PRO A 5 8.36 3.78 15.36
N LEU A 6 7.53 2.73 15.36
CA LEU A 6 7.04 2.11 14.14
C LEU A 6 6.03 3.01 13.43
N LEU A 7 5.03 3.52 14.17
CA LEU A 7 4.05 4.47 13.64
C LEU A 7 4.73 5.76 13.12
N ALA A 8 5.74 6.25 13.83
CA ALA A 8 6.51 7.42 13.39
C ALA A 8 7.31 7.16 12.10
N ARG A 9 7.83 5.94 11.91
CA ARG A 9 8.47 5.54 10.64
C ARG A 9 7.45 5.42 9.51
N ALA A 10 6.31 4.78 9.76
CA ALA A 10 5.23 4.67 8.77
C ALA A 10 4.73 6.06 8.34
N ARG A 11 4.53 7.00 9.27
CA ARG A 11 4.18 8.40 8.94
C ARG A 11 5.20 9.04 8.02
N ARG A 12 6.50 8.96 8.34
CA ARG A 12 7.56 9.54 7.49
C ARG A 12 7.61 8.93 6.09
N LEU A 13 7.34 7.64 5.96
CA LEU A 13 7.23 6.97 4.66
C LEU A 13 6.14 7.64 3.81
N TRP A 14 4.93 7.75 4.35
CA TRP A 14 3.80 8.34 3.62
C TRP A 14 3.97 9.84 3.36
N GLU A 15 4.57 10.59 4.27
CA GLU A 15 4.96 11.99 4.04
C GLU A 15 5.98 12.12 2.90
N THR A 16 6.93 11.17 2.80
CA THR A 16 7.91 11.13 1.71
C THR A 16 7.22 10.84 0.38
N LEU A 17 6.29 9.88 0.35
CA LEU A 17 5.49 9.56 -0.84
C LEU A 17 4.52 10.69 -1.24
N ALA A 18 4.07 11.52 -0.30
CA ALA A 18 3.31 12.73 -0.62
C ALA A 18 4.16 13.76 -1.38
N GLY A 19 5.49 13.73 -1.22
CA GLY A 19 6.42 14.58 -1.96
C GLY A 19 6.36 16.08 -1.59
N VAL A 20 5.61 16.43 -0.54
CA VAL A 20 5.44 17.80 -0.05
C VAL A 20 5.50 17.83 1.48
N PRO A 21 5.88 18.97 2.10
CA PRO A 21 5.81 19.11 3.56
C PRO A 21 4.38 18.91 4.06
N VAL A 22 4.21 17.97 4.99
CA VAL A 22 2.92 17.69 5.65
C VAL A 22 2.91 18.36 7.03
N PRO A 23 1.93 19.22 7.33
CA PRO A 23 1.75 19.77 8.67
C PRO A 23 1.51 18.67 9.72
N SER A 24 2.03 18.85 10.93
CA SER A 24 1.74 17.91 12.02
C SER A 24 0.28 18.03 12.47
N ALA A 25 -0.32 16.88 12.80
CA ALA A 25 -1.64 16.79 13.43
C ALA A 25 -1.49 16.13 14.81
N PRO A 26 -0.98 16.86 15.82
CA PRO A 26 -0.65 16.29 17.13
C PRO A 26 -1.88 15.81 17.90
N ASP A 27 -3.04 16.40 17.66
CA ASP A 27 -4.31 16.05 18.31
C ASP A 27 -5.12 14.99 17.52
N GLY A 28 -4.51 14.36 16.52
CA GLY A 28 -5.21 13.50 15.57
C GLY A 28 -5.89 14.30 14.46
N GLY A 29 -6.74 13.63 13.68
CA GLY A 29 -7.52 14.27 12.62
C GLY A 29 -6.96 14.09 11.22
N SER A 30 -7.55 14.79 10.25
CA SER A 30 -7.13 14.75 8.84
C SER A 30 -6.31 15.97 8.45
N VAL A 31 -5.20 15.75 7.75
CA VAL A 31 -4.39 16.78 7.12
C VAL A 31 -4.55 16.67 5.62
N VAL A 32 -5.06 17.74 4.98
CA VAL A 32 -5.23 17.81 3.53
C VAL A 32 -4.16 18.71 2.92
N VAL A 33 -3.33 18.17 2.04
CA VAL A 33 -2.26 18.88 1.34
C VAL A 33 -2.43 18.83 -0.18
N THR A 34 -2.01 19.89 -0.87
CA THR A 34 -1.89 19.88 -2.33
C THR A 34 -0.58 19.21 -2.73
N ALA A 35 -0.67 18.10 -3.44
CA ALA A 35 0.47 17.28 -3.83
C ALA A 35 0.24 16.68 -5.24
N PRO A 36 0.41 17.46 -6.32
CA PRO A 36 0.13 17.02 -7.70
C PRO A 36 1.01 15.86 -8.16
N ALA A 37 2.19 15.71 -7.57
CA ALA A 37 3.15 14.64 -7.86
C ALA A 37 3.21 13.59 -6.74
N SER A 38 2.15 13.48 -5.93
CA SER A 38 2.07 12.47 -4.89
C SER A 38 2.11 11.07 -5.49
N ALA A 39 2.89 10.19 -4.87
CA ALA A 39 2.95 8.77 -5.18
C ALA A 39 1.93 7.93 -4.36
N LEU A 40 1.02 8.56 -3.60
CA LEU A 40 0.00 7.85 -2.82
C LEU A 40 -1.10 7.26 -3.70
N CYS A 41 -1.34 7.85 -4.86
CA CYS A 41 -2.42 7.52 -5.77
C CYS A 41 -2.05 7.95 -7.19
N PRO A 42 -2.77 7.48 -8.22
CA PRO A 42 -2.51 7.89 -9.59
C PRO A 42 -2.65 9.42 -9.79
N PRO A 43 -2.05 9.98 -10.86
CA PRO A 43 -2.17 11.40 -11.17
C PRO A 43 -3.63 11.86 -11.26
N ALA A 44 -3.92 13.04 -10.71
CA ALA A 44 -5.25 13.65 -10.64
C ALA A 44 -6.24 12.99 -9.65
N TRP A 45 -5.83 11.99 -8.86
CA TRP A 45 -6.64 11.40 -7.80
C TRP A 45 -6.46 12.11 -6.45
N VAL A 46 -7.40 11.88 -5.55
CA VAL A 46 -7.27 12.23 -4.13
C VAL A 46 -6.85 10.97 -3.37
N GLY A 47 -5.66 10.98 -2.78
CA GLY A 47 -5.13 9.87 -1.99
C GLY A 47 -5.47 10.06 -0.52
N THR A 48 -5.84 8.99 0.18
CA THR A 48 -6.09 9.03 1.63
C THR A 48 -5.41 7.86 2.32
N VAL A 49 -4.64 8.16 3.36
CA VAL A 49 -3.98 7.16 4.20
C VAL A 49 -4.29 7.45 5.66
N LEU A 50 -4.80 6.44 6.37
CA LEU A 50 -5.03 6.49 7.81
C LEU A 50 -3.87 5.80 8.55
N LEU A 51 -3.25 6.50 9.49
CA LEU A 51 -2.14 6.01 10.34
C LEU A 51 -2.46 6.30 11.81
N GLY A 52 -2.86 5.26 12.54
CA GLY A 52 -3.38 5.44 13.89
C GLY A 52 -4.63 6.32 13.87
N ASP A 53 -4.61 7.44 14.60
CA ASP A 53 -5.73 8.40 14.67
C ASP A 53 -5.57 9.62 13.74
N THR A 54 -4.59 9.58 12.83
CA THR A 54 -4.30 10.66 11.88
C THR A 54 -4.50 10.20 10.44
N ALA A 55 -5.14 11.02 9.61
CA ALA A 55 -5.24 10.79 8.18
C ALA A 55 -4.42 11.82 7.38
N LEU A 56 -3.62 11.35 6.43
CA LEU A 56 -3.00 12.18 5.40
C LEU A 56 -3.85 12.08 4.13
N VAL A 57 -4.25 13.23 3.60
CA VAL A 57 -5.02 13.32 2.36
C VAL A 57 -4.25 14.20 1.37
N THR A 58 -3.98 13.67 0.18
CA THR A 58 -3.33 14.41 -0.91
C THR A 58 -4.36 14.76 -1.97
N ALA A 59 -4.29 15.98 -2.50
CA ALA A 59 -5.14 16.43 -3.59
C ALA A 59 -4.29 17.01 -4.74
N PRO A 60 -4.74 16.90 -6.00
CA PRO A 60 -3.92 17.25 -7.16
C PRO A 60 -3.81 18.76 -7.40
N THR A 61 -4.72 19.55 -6.84
CA THR A 61 -4.75 21.02 -6.99
C THR A 61 -5.21 21.68 -5.70
N ASP A 62 -4.91 22.97 -5.54
CA ASP A 62 -5.38 23.74 -4.37
C ASP A 62 -6.91 23.81 -4.30
N ALA A 63 -7.58 23.93 -5.45
CA ALA A 63 -9.04 23.93 -5.52
C ALA A 63 -9.63 22.60 -5.03
N ALA A 64 -9.05 21.48 -5.47
CA ALA A 64 -9.44 20.15 -5.00
C ALA A 64 -9.13 19.98 -3.50
N ALA A 65 -7.97 20.43 -3.02
CA ALA A 65 -7.61 20.38 -1.61
C ALA A 65 -8.61 21.15 -0.73
N ASP A 66 -9.03 22.35 -1.18
CA ASP A 66 -10.01 23.16 -0.47
C ASP A 66 -11.41 22.54 -0.45
N GLU A 67 -11.81 21.89 -1.54
CA GLU A 67 -13.06 21.16 -1.62
C GLU A 67 -13.06 19.94 -0.70
N VAL A 68 -12.03 19.11 -0.80
CA VAL A 68 -11.81 17.92 0.05
C VAL A 68 -11.77 18.32 1.52
N ARG A 69 -11.00 19.36 1.89
CA ARG A 69 -10.94 19.85 3.27
C ARG A 69 -12.28 20.34 3.79
N ARG A 70 -13.14 20.88 2.93
CA ARG A 70 -14.48 21.34 3.34
C ARG A 70 -15.43 20.18 3.55
N ALA A 71 -15.48 19.26 2.59
CA ALA A 71 -16.37 18.10 2.61
C ALA A 71 -16.03 17.15 3.77
N LEU A 72 -14.74 16.83 3.94
CA LEU A 72 -14.31 15.84 4.94
C LEU A 72 -14.35 16.35 6.39
N LYS A 73 -14.71 17.61 6.65
CA LYS A 73 -14.92 18.11 8.02
C LYS A 73 -16.03 17.38 8.78
N ALA A 74 -17.02 16.87 8.05
CA ALA A 74 -18.15 16.15 8.63
C ALA A 74 -17.85 14.65 8.83
N VAL A 75 -16.78 14.13 8.22
CA VAL A 75 -16.43 12.71 8.25
C VAL A 75 -15.48 12.43 9.41
N PRO A 76 -15.79 11.48 10.30
CA PRO A 76 -14.84 11.03 11.32
C PRO A 76 -13.54 10.56 10.68
N THR A 77 -12.39 10.88 11.27
CA THR A 77 -11.07 10.56 10.68
C THR A 77 -10.88 9.08 10.35
N ARG A 78 -11.41 8.19 11.20
CA ARG A 78 -11.34 6.73 11.01
C ARG A 78 -12.19 6.23 9.84
N GLU A 79 -13.15 7.02 9.37
CA GLU A 79 -14.03 6.67 8.25
C GLU A 79 -13.51 7.25 6.92
N LEU A 80 -12.39 7.99 6.92
CA LEU A 80 -11.86 8.61 5.69
C LEU A 80 -11.31 7.61 4.67
N THR A 81 -10.98 6.40 5.11
CA THR A 81 -10.60 5.28 4.24
C THR A 81 -11.79 4.41 3.84
N GLU A 82 -13.00 4.74 4.30
CA GLU A 82 -14.24 4.04 3.95
C GLU A 82 -14.88 4.72 2.73
N PRO A 83 -14.88 4.07 1.54
CA PRO A 83 -15.36 4.71 0.31
C PRO A 83 -16.79 5.23 0.42
N GLU A 84 -17.65 4.51 1.13
CA GLU A 84 -19.05 4.87 1.34
C GLU A 84 -19.24 6.09 2.25
N ALA A 85 -18.33 6.34 3.20
CA ALA A 85 -18.37 7.55 4.01
C ALA A 85 -17.95 8.78 3.18
N VAL A 86 -16.90 8.65 2.39
CA VAL A 86 -16.39 9.72 1.50
C VAL A 86 -17.40 10.08 0.40
N ARG A 87 -18.05 9.07 -0.21
CA ARG A 87 -19.06 9.24 -1.27
C ARG A 87 -20.30 10.02 -0.84
N ARG A 88 -20.60 10.08 0.46
CA ARG A 88 -21.71 10.90 0.98
C ARG A 88 -21.40 12.40 0.93
N GLU A 89 -20.12 12.75 0.99
CA GLU A 89 -19.68 14.15 1.09
C GLU A 89 -19.05 14.68 -0.21
N LEU A 90 -18.52 13.80 -1.06
CA LEU A 90 -17.85 14.16 -2.32
C LEU A 90 -18.40 13.38 -3.52
N PRO A 91 -18.48 13.99 -4.71
CA PRO A 91 -18.79 13.28 -5.94
C PRO A 91 -17.57 12.46 -6.39
N VAL A 92 -17.51 11.21 -5.92
CA VAL A 92 -16.42 10.28 -6.27
C VAL A 92 -16.76 9.58 -7.59
N ALA A 93 -15.94 9.81 -8.61
CA ALA A 93 -16.09 9.16 -9.91
C ALA A 93 -15.66 7.69 -9.89
N ASP A 94 -14.57 7.38 -9.17
CA ASP A 94 -13.99 6.06 -9.08
C ASP A 94 -13.19 5.88 -7.77
N VAL A 95 -12.95 4.64 -7.35
CA VAL A 95 -12.27 4.28 -6.10
C VAL A 95 -11.24 3.18 -6.35
N LEU A 96 -10.00 3.42 -5.91
CA LEU A 96 -8.95 2.41 -5.83
C LEU A 96 -8.69 2.09 -4.34
N GLY A 97 -8.79 0.82 -3.99
CA GLY A 97 -8.75 0.35 -2.59
C GLY A 97 -10.13 0.21 -1.94
N PRO A 98 -10.19 0.08 -0.59
CA PRO A 98 -9.13 0.34 0.38
C PRO A 98 -8.09 -0.78 0.45
N ALA A 99 -6.82 -0.39 0.60
CA ALA A 99 -5.74 -1.31 0.97
C ALA A 99 -5.36 -1.11 2.44
N THR A 100 -5.25 -2.21 3.19
CA THR A 100 -4.75 -2.17 4.57
C THR A 100 -3.32 -2.69 4.58
N LEU A 101 -2.38 -1.82 4.94
CA LEU A 101 -0.97 -2.21 5.09
C LEU A 101 -0.64 -2.49 6.55
N ALA A 102 -0.02 -3.64 6.79
CA ALA A 102 0.53 -3.99 8.09
C ALA A 102 2.00 -3.59 8.14
N TYR A 103 2.39 -2.87 9.20
CA TYR A 103 3.78 -2.50 9.45
C TYR A 103 4.34 -3.36 10.58
N LEU A 104 5.62 -3.69 10.45
CA LEU A 104 6.32 -4.49 11.44
C LEU A 104 7.72 -3.91 11.67
N SER A 105 8.21 -4.00 12.92
CA SER A 105 9.58 -3.60 13.20
C SER A 105 10.56 -4.65 12.67
N PRO A 106 11.80 -4.29 12.32
CA PRO A 106 12.79 -5.26 11.87
C PRO A 106 13.04 -6.41 12.85
N GLY A 107 12.95 -6.16 14.16
CA GLY A 107 13.14 -7.19 15.19
C GLY A 107 11.98 -8.19 15.33
N ASP A 108 10.82 -7.80 14.82
CA ASP A 108 9.62 -8.64 14.82
C ASP A 108 9.51 -9.44 13.52
N PHE A 109 10.21 -9.04 12.45
CA PHE A 109 10.15 -9.71 11.15
C PHE A 109 11.03 -10.94 11.16
N ARG A 110 10.44 -12.07 11.56
CA ARG A 110 11.14 -13.33 11.79
C ARG A 110 10.77 -14.36 10.72
N PRO A 111 11.75 -15.08 10.16
CA PRO A 111 11.47 -16.18 9.25
C PRO A 111 10.52 -17.21 9.89
N TYR A 112 9.53 -17.63 9.12
CA TYR A 112 8.72 -18.79 9.44
C TYR A 112 9.14 -19.93 8.50
N GLU A 113 9.51 -21.08 9.05
CA GLU A 113 9.91 -22.28 8.31
C GLU A 113 8.83 -23.36 8.47
N PRO A 114 7.79 -23.38 7.62
CA PRO A 114 6.78 -24.41 7.68
C PRO A 114 7.37 -25.78 7.32
N PRO A 115 7.11 -26.85 8.11
CA PRO A 115 7.60 -28.19 7.80
C PRO A 115 7.12 -28.65 6.42
N GLY A 116 8.06 -29.16 5.61
CA GLY A 116 7.74 -29.73 4.29
C GLY A 116 7.56 -28.72 3.16
N ILE A 117 7.75 -27.42 3.43
CA ILE A 117 7.73 -26.38 2.40
C ILE A 117 9.16 -25.96 2.06
N THR A 118 9.49 -25.97 0.77
CA THR A 118 10.77 -25.46 0.28
C THR A 118 10.55 -24.11 -0.40
N VAL A 119 11.23 -23.08 0.09
CA VAL A 119 11.26 -21.76 -0.56
C VAL A 119 12.52 -21.67 -1.42
N THR A 120 12.35 -21.31 -2.68
CA THR A 120 13.46 -21.06 -3.62
C THR A 120 13.36 -19.65 -4.18
N THR A 121 14.43 -19.13 -4.78
CA THR A 121 14.42 -17.80 -5.41
C THR A 121 14.50 -17.91 -6.93
N LEU A 122 13.72 -17.08 -7.62
CA LEU A 122 13.77 -16.88 -9.07
C LEU A 122 14.12 -15.42 -9.39
N PRO A 123 14.80 -15.14 -10.52
CA PRO A 123 14.84 -13.80 -11.10
C PRO A 123 13.43 -13.25 -11.38
N ALA A 124 13.28 -11.93 -11.36
CA ALA A 124 11.98 -11.27 -11.63
C ALA A 124 11.48 -11.51 -13.07
N ASP A 125 12.38 -11.77 -14.02
CA ASP A 125 12.07 -12.07 -15.42
C ASP A 125 12.00 -13.58 -15.72
N ASP A 126 11.99 -14.43 -14.69
CA ASP A 126 11.95 -15.88 -14.88
C ASP A 126 10.64 -16.34 -15.55
N PRO A 127 10.71 -17.18 -16.61
CA PRO A 127 9.52 -17.64 -17.32
C PRO A 127 8.49 -18.37 -16.45
N GLU A 128 8.89 -19.01 -15.35
CA GLU A 128 7.95 -19.65 -14.44
C GLU A 128 7.14 -18.63 -13.64
N LEU A 129 7.77 -17.54 -13.20
CA LEU A 129 7.10 -16.44 -12.52
C LEU A 129 6.13 -15.72 -13.45
N LEU A 130 6.55 -15.45 -14.69
CA LEU A 130 5.68 -14.86 -15.71
C LEU A 130 4.46 -15.75 -16.04
N ARG A 131 4.62 -17.08 -15.99
CA ARG A 131 3.49 -18.01 -16.14
C ARG A 131 2.52 -17.95 -14.97
N LEU A 132 3.00 -17.76 -13.74
CA LEU A 132 2.14 -17.58 -12.57
C LEU A 132 1.32 -16.29 -12.70
N LEU A 133 1.96 -15.19 -13.08
CA LEU A 133 1.29 -13.90 -13.35
C LEU A 133 0.23 -14.03 -14.45
N ALA A 134 0.53 -14.76 -15.53
CA ALA A 134 -0.43 -14.99 -16.62
C ALA A 134 -1.58 -15.95 -16.24
N ALA A 135 -1.50 -16.65 -15.11
CA ALA A 135 -2.52 -17.61 -14.68
C ALA A 135 -3.64 -16.97 -13.84
N VAL A 136 -3.43 -15.77 -13.30
CA VAL A 136 -4.43 -15.04 -12.51
C VAL A 136 -5.18 -14.02 -13.35
N SER A 137 -6.18 -13.35 -12.77
CA SER A 137 -6.90 -12.28 -13.48
C SER A 137 -5.98 -11.06 -13.73
N GLU A 138 -6.33 -10.20 -14.68
CA GLU A 138 -5.59 -8.96 -14.93
C GLU A 138 -5.62 -8.03 -13.70
N GLU A 139 -6.71 -8.08 -12.93
CA GLU A 139 -6.85 -7.37 -11.65
C GLU A 139 -5.87 -7.91 -10.62
N ASP A 140 -5.85 -9.23 -10.37
CA ASP A 140 -4.90 -9.84 -9.41
C ASP A 140 -3.43 -9.63 -9.83
N ALA A 141 -3.14 -9.72 -11.12
CA ALA A 141 -1.80 -9.49 -11.65
C ALA A 141 -1.38 -8.02 -11.43
N GLY A 142 -2.27 -7.07 -11.69
CA GLY A 142 -2.02 -5.64 -11.49
C GLY A 142 -1.94 -5.23 -10.02
N GLU A 143 -2.64 -5.93 -9.11
CA GLU A 143 -2.62 -5.62 -7.68
C GLU A 143 -1.45 -6.29 -6.94
N CYS A 144 -0.91 -7.41 -7.43
CA CYS A 144 0.09 -8.15 -6.68
C CYS A 144 1.48 -7.49 -6.66
N GLY A 145 1.78 -6.60 -7.61
CA GLY A 145 3.03 -5.83 -7.69
C GLY A 145 4.30 -6.65 -7.96
N LEU A 146 4.17 -7.90 -8.43
CA LEU A 146 5.33 -8.78 -8.70
C LEU A 146 6.14 -8.37 -9.94
N ASP A 147 5.56 -7.59 -10.84
CA ASP A 147 6.22 -7.02 -12.03
C ASP A 147 7.09 -5.80 -11.70
N GLU A 148 6.92 -5.21 -10.52
CA GLU A 148 7.63 -4.01 -10.05
C GLU A 148 8.71 -4.31 -8.98
N ILE A 149 8.91 -5.58 -8.62
CA ILE A 149 9.84 -5.95 -7.53
C ILE A 149 11.29 -5.56 -7.83
N THR A 150 11.99 -5.09 -6.80
CA THR A 150 13.44 -4.82 -6.83
C THR A 150 14.26 -6.00 -6.28
N SER A 151 13.59 -6.98 -5.68
CA SER A 151 14.16 -8.21 -5.15
C SER A 151 14.08 -9.38 -6.16
N PRO A 152 14.82 -10.49 -5.94
CA PRO A 152 14.41 -11.79 -6.47
C PRO A 152 13.00 -12.16 -5.98
N ALA A 153 12.29 -12.99 -6.72
CA ALA A 153 11.03 -13.57 -6.28
C ALA A 153 11.30 -14.83 -5.44
N PHE A 154 10.72 -14.90 -4.25
CA PHE A 154 10.71 -16.05 -3.35
C PHE A 154 9.48 -16.90 -3.67
N VAL A 155 9.68 -18.15 -4.08
CA VAL A 155 8.61 -18.99 -4.60
C VAL A 155 8.46 -20.28 -3.80
N VAL A 156 7.21 -20.71 -3.67
CA VAL A 156 6.82 -22.00 -3.09
C VAL A 156 6.32 -22.92 -4.20
N ARG A 157 6.71 -24.19 -4.10
CA ARG A 157 6.39 -25.23 -5.07
C ARG A 157 5.61 -26.37 -4.42
N GLU A 158 4.72 -26.96 -5.20
CA GLU A 158 4.16 -28.28 -4.94
C GLU A 158 4.51 -29.21 -6.10
N ASP A 159 4.99 -30.42 -5.80
CA ASP A 159 5.70 -31.31 -6.72
C ASP A 159 4.94 -31.63 -8.03
N ALA A 160 3.61 -31.60 -8.00
CA ALA A 160 2.76 -31.97 -9.14
C ALA A 160 2.19 -30.77 -9.92
N THR A 161 2.11 -29.60 -9.30
CA THR A 161 1.32 -28.43 -9.79
C THR A 161 2.19 -27.24 -10.18
N GLY A 162 3.47 -27.22 -9.76
CA GLY A 162 4.42 -26.16 -10.09
C GLY A 162 4.48 -25.07 -9.03
N LEU A 163 4.67 -23.81 -9.45
CA LEU A 163 4.67 -22.68 -8.52
C LEU A 163 3.25 -22.47 -7.98
N ILE A 164 3.08 -22.51 -6.66
CA ILE A 164 1.79 -22.25 -6.01
C ILE A 164 1.72 -20.87 -5.36
N ALA A 165 2.88 -20.26 -5.09
CA ALA A 165 2.97 -18.89 -4.59
C ALA A 165 4.31 -18.26 -4.96
N ALA A 166 4.29 -16.95 -5.15
CA ALA A 166 5.48 -16.12 -5.29
C ALA A 166 5.33 -14.87 -4.42
N ALA A 167 6.43 -14.44 -3.82
CA ALA A 167 6.51 -13.19 -3.11
C ALA A 167 7.78 -12.45 -3.52
N GLY A 168 7.72 -11.12 -3.57
CA GLY A 168 8.88 -10.27 -3.75
C GLY A 168 8.69 -8.99 -2.98
N TYR A 169 9.62 -8.06 -3.12
CA TYR A 169 9.44 -6.74 -2.56
C TYR A 169 9.99 -5.64 -3.44
N GLU A 170 9.38 -4.47 -3.30
CA GLU A 170 9.90 -3.21 -3.79
C GLU A 170 10.49 -2.41 -2.62
N ASP A 171 11.64 -1.76 -2.86
CA ASP A 171 12.23 -0.84 -1.91
C ASP A 171 11.45 0.49 -1.89
N TRP A 172 10.78 0.74 -0.77
CA TRP A 172 10.10 2.01 -0.49
C TRP A 172 10.96 2.91 0.43
N PRO A 173 10.67 4.23 0.47
CA PRO A 173 11.42 5.16 1.31
C PRO A 173 11.53 4.76 2.80
N GLY A 174 12.61 5.18 3.46
CA GLY A 174 12.79 5.00 4.90
C GLY A 174 13.12 3.57 5.33
N ASP A 175 13.82 2.83 4.46
CA ASP A 175 14.18 1.42 4.64
C ASP A 175 12.93 0.55 4.86
N THR A 176 11.92 0.75 3.99
CA THR A 176 10.66 0.00 4.01
C THR A 176 10.65 -0.95 2.82
N ALA A 177 10.37 -2.23 3.04
CA ALA A 177 10.09 -3.17 1.96
C ALA A 177 8.57 -3.30 1.80
N HIS A 178 8.04 -2.97 0.62
CA HIS A 178 6.65 -3.24 0.27
C HIS A 178 6.55 -4.67 -0.27
N LEU A 179 5.91 -5.56 0.49
CA LEU A 179 5.81 -6.98 0.14
C LEU A 179 4.69 -7.23 -0.86
N CYS A 180 5.06 -7.86 -1.97
CA CYS A 180 4.20 -8.30 -3.05
C CYS A 180 3.99 -9.81 -2.91
N VAL A 181 2.75 -10.30 -2.90
CA VAL A 181 2.46 -11.74 -2.77
C VAL A 181 1.38 -12.14 -3.77
N LEU A 182 1.62 -13.21 -4.52
CA LEU A 182 0.66 -13.81 -5.42
C LEU A 182 0.57 -15.31 -5.17
N THR A 183 -0.64 -15.85 -5.24
CA THR A 183 -0.90 -17.29 -5.15
C THR A 183 -1.52 -17.79 -6.45
N ALA A 184 -1.23 -19.05 -6.81
CA ALA A 184 -1.83 -19.66 -7.97
C ALA A 184 -3.34 -19.84 -7.75
N PRO A 185 -4.17 -19.80 -8.82
CA PRO A 185 -5.60 -20.04 -8.68
C PRO A 185 -5.89 -21.41 -8.04
N GLY A 186 -6.63 -21.40 -6.92
CA GLY A 186 -7.03 -22.61 -6.22
C GLY A 186 -5.96 -23.28 -5.34
N ALA A 187 -4.84 -22.59 -5.07
CA ALA A 187 -3.87 -22.97 -4.06
C ALA A 187 -4.43 -22.89 -2.62
#